data_AF-A0A8T4WL82-F1
#
_entry.id   AF-A0A8T4WL82-F1
#
_cell.length_a   1.000
_cell.length_b   1.000
_cell.length_c   1.000
_cell.angle_alpha   90.00
_cell.angle_beta   90.00
_cell.angle_gamma   90.00
#
_symmetry.space_group_name_H-M   'P 1'
#
loop_
_entity.id
_entity.type
_entity.pdbx_description
1 polymer ?
#
loop_
_entity_poly.entity_id
_entity_poly.type
_entity_poly.pdbx_seq_one_letter_code
_entity_poly.pdbx_strand_id
1 'polypeptide(L)'
;MDFLSGKKEVDAERGILEIKSTMNAITLRIRQLETRISQKHSAAKKAVKQGNKTLAKSHLGVAVDLEKRLGRYQQQFQTLQSALMSIEESSDQTDILKTLRIANRALNQARENLSPAEIQEEMDKLSDSLERISISSELLSENLVGTGTSISEKEEIEKRLSEMEAEVLMEKKSTVPSVGEQHIAARRKKDAASDRVEELLLELEEEARMEKERSS
;
A
#
# COMPACT_ATOMS: atom_id res chain seq x y z
N MET A 1 -1.42 47.64 24.03
CA MET A 1 -1.09 46.20 24.00
C MET A 1 -1.78 45.62 22.78
N ASP A 2 -1.09 45.38 21.66
CA ASP A 2 -1.60 44.49 20.59
C ASP A 2 -0.60 44.11 19.46
N PHE A 3 0.71 44.31 19.63
CA PHE A 3 1.68 44.15 18.51
C PHE A 3 2.31 42.74 18.39
N LEU A 4 1.90 41.77 19.23
CA LEU A 4 2.54 40.45 19.29
C LEU A 4 1.69 39.29 18.72
N SER A 5 0.46 39.56 18.27
CA SER A 5 -0.41 38.52 17.71
C SER A 5 0.02 38.11 16.29
N GLY A 6 0.26 39.07 15.40
CA GLY A 6 0.57 38.79 13.98
C GLY A 6 1.91 38.11 13.70
N LYS A 7 2.90 38.19 14.60
CA LYS A 7 4.18 37.44 14.41
C LYS A 7 4.05 35.96 14.75
N LYS A 8 3.14 35.58 15.64
CA LYS A 8 2.94 34.18 16.05
C LYS A 8 2.15 33.39 15.00
N GLU A 9 1.15 34.03 14.40
CA GLU A 9 0.28 33.42 13.38
C GLU A 9 1.06 33.10 12.09
N VAL A 10 1.90 34.04 11.64
CA VAL A 10 2.77 33.86 10.45
C VAL A 10 3.79 32.74 10.63
N ASP A 11 4.28 32.50 11.85
CA ASP A 11 5.23 31.42 12.15
C ASP A 11 4.55 30.04 12.16
N ALA A 12 3.26 30.00 12.54
CA ALA A 12 2.48 28.78 12.56
C ALA A 12 2.11 28.27 11.17
N GLU A 13 1.58 29.16 10.31
CA GLU A 13 1.26 28.83 8.92
C GLU A 13 2.49 28.35 8.16
N ARG A 14 3.64 29.00 8.37
CA ARG A 14 4.90 28.60 7.78
C ARG A 14 5.32 27.19 8.22
N GLY A 15 5.22 26.88 9.51
CA GLY A 15 5.56 25.55 10.03
C GLY A 15 4.65 24.46 9.46
N ILE A 16 3.35 24.73 9.31
CA ILE A 16 2.40 23.82 8.65
C ILE A 16 2.81 23.57 7.19
N LEU A 17 3.18 24.62 6.46
CA LEU A 17 3.65 24.50 5.07
C LEU A 17 4.94 23.68 4.96
N GLU A 18 5.87 23.84 5.90
CA GLU A 18 7.13 23.07 5.96
C GLU A 18 6.86 21.57 6.23
N ILE A 19 5.93 21.23 7.13
CA ILE A 19 5.47 19.86 7.37
C ILE A 19 4.86 19.27 6.09
N LYS A 20 3.90 19.97 5.46
CA LYS A 20 3.23 19.52 4.22
C LYS A 20 4.22 19.33 3.07
N SER A 21 5.17 20.24 2.90
CA SER A 21 6.22 20.13 1.89
C SER A 21 7.09 18.89 2.09
N THR A 22 7.45 18.61 3.35
CA THR A 22 8.25 17.41 3.67
C THR A 22 7.45 16.12 3.46
N MET A 23 6.17 16.09 3.83
CA MET A 23 5.28 14.95 3.54
C MET A 23 5.21 14.65 2.04
N ASN A 24 5.16 15.68 1.19
CA ASN A 24 5.20 15.51 -0.28
C ASN A 24 6.52 14.89 -0.75
N ALA A 25 7.65 15.34 -0.20
CA ALA A 25 8.96 14.78 -0.52
C ALA A 25 9.08 13.30 -0.08
N ILE A 26 8.62 12.97 1.13
CA ILE A 26 8.56 11.60 1.64
C ILE A 26 7.66 10.74 0.75
N THR A 27 6.49 11.25 0.33
CA THR A 27 5.56 10.54 -0.56
C THR A 27 6.21 10.18 -1.89
N LEU A 28 6.95 11.12 -2.50
CA LEU A 28 7.70 10.84 -3.72
C LEU A 28 8.76 9.75 -3.49
N ARG A 29 9.44 9.80 -2.34
CA ARG A 29 10.45 8.80 -1.98
C ARG A 29 9.86 7.40 -1.78
N ILE A 30 8.71 7.31 -1.11
CA ILE A 30 7.93 6.07 -0.95
C ILE A 30 7.65 5.45 -2.32
N ARG A 31 7.05 6.21 -3.25
CA ARG A 31 6.72 5.73 -4.61
C ARG A 31 7.95 5.24 -5.38
N GLN A 32 9.07 5.95 -5.26
CA GLN A 32 10.33 5.53 -5.87
C GLN A 32 10.85 4.20 -5.29
N LEU A 33 10.74 4.02 -3.98
CA LEU A 33 11.16 2.78 -3.31
C LEU A 33 10.26 1.61 -3.73
N GLU A 34 8.94 1.76 -3.72
CA GLU A 34 7.98 0.74 -4.17
C GLU A 34 8.26 0.28 -5.60
N THR A 35 8.51 1.24 -6.51
CA THR A 35 8.88 0.94 -7.89
C THR A 35 10.16 0.10 -7.96
N ARG A 36 11.20 0.50 -7.21
CA ARG A 36 12.47 -0.23 -7.18
C ARG A 36 12.34 -1.61 -6.55
N ILE A 37 11.54 -1.76 -5.49
CA ILE A 37 11.23 -3.05 -4.85
C ILE A 37 10.59 -3.99 -5.86
N SER A 38 9.55 -3.52 -6.57
CA SER A 38 8.88 -4.27 -7.64
C SER A 38 9.85 -4.70 -8.74
N GLN A 39 10.74 -3.80 -9.18
CA GLN A 39 11.79 -4.13 -10.16
C GLN A 39 12.75 -5.21 -9.66
N LYS A 40 13.18 -5.16 -8.39
CA LYS A 40 14.06 -6.18 -7.80
C LYS A 40 13.37 -7.53 -7.66
N HIS A 41 12.10 -7.56 -7.26
CA HIS A 41 11.29 -8.78 -7.26
C HIS A 41 11.15 -9.37 -8.66
N SER A 42 10.91 -8.55 -9.69
CA SER A 42 10.85 -9.00 -11.08
C SER A 42 12.20 -9.56 -11.57
N ALA A 43 13.31 -8.88 -11.25
CA ALA A 43 14.65 -9.34 -11.57
C ALA A 43 15.00 -10.67 -10.86
N ALA A 44 14.64 -10.81 -9.59
CA ALA A 44 14.79 -12.06 -8.85
C ALA A 44 14.02 -13.21 -9.51
N LYS A 45 12.74 -12.98 -9.89
CA LYS A 45 11.92 -13.96 -10.62
C LYS A 45 12.57 -14.38 -11.93
N LYS A 46 13.13 -13.44 -12.70
CA LYS A 46 13.85 -13.74 -13.95
C LYS A 46 15.10 -14.60 -13.70
N ALA A 47 15.91 -14.26 -12.68
CA ALA A 47 17.10 -15.03 -12.33
C ALA A 47 16.76 -16.46 -11.89
N VAL A 48 15.66 -16.67 -11.15
CA VAL A 48 15.17 -18.02 -10.80
C VAL A 48 14.79 -18.82 -12.04
N LYS A 49 14.06 -18.22 -12.99
CA LYS A 49 13.67 -18.88 -14.26
C LYS A 49 14.89 -19.31 -15.09
N GLN A 50 16.00 -18.58 -14.98
CA GLN A 50 17.27 -18.89 -15.64
C GLN A 50 18.14 -19.88 -14.84
N GLY A 51 17.65 -20.41 -13.72
CA GLY A 51 18.40 -21.33 -12.85
C GLY A 51 19.47 -20.66 -11.97
N ASN A 52 19.62 -19.33 -12.02
CA ASN A 52 20.66 -18.60 -11.29
C ASN A 52 20.17 -18.17 -9.89
N LYS A 53 20.20 -19.12 -8.94
CA LYS A 53 19.77 -18.90 -7.56
C LYS A 53 20.61 -17.85 -6.81
N THR A 54 21.91 -17.76 -7.09
CA THR A 54 22.80 -16.78 -6.44
C THR A 54 22.42 -15.35 -6.80
N LEU A 55 22.17 -15.10 -8.09
CA LEU A 55 21.72 -13.80 -8.56
C LEU A 55 20.32 -13.44 -8.03
N ALA A 56 19.41 -14.41 -7.97
CA ALA A 56 18.09 -14.22 -7.37
C ALA A 56 18.17 -13.79 -5.90
N LYS A 57 19.01 -14.47 -5.09
CA LYS A 57 19.24 -14.11 -3.69
C LYS A 57 19.83 -12.70 -3.55
N SER A 58 20.75 -12.31 -4.42
CA SER A 58 21.30 -10.95 -4.43
C SER A 58 20.21 -9.90 -4.69
N HIS A 59 19.35 -10.10 -5.68
CA HIS A 59 18.22 -9.19 -5.94
C HIS A 59 17.23 -9.11 -4.77
N LEU A 60 16.90 -10.24 -4.14
CA LEU A 60 16.03 -10.29 -2.96
C LEU A 60 16.66 -9.57 -1.76
N GLY A 61 17.96 -9.73 -1.53
CA GLY A 61 18.67 -9.01 -0.47
C GLY A 61 18.57 -7.50 -0.63
N VAL A 62 18.69 -6.99 -1.85
CA VAL A 62 18.47 -5.57 -2.15
C VAL A 62 17.01 -5.16 -1.94
N ALA A 63 16.04 -6.01 -2.33
CA ALA A 63 14.62 -5.73 -2.11
C ALA A 63 14.31 -5.56 -0.61
N VAL A 64 14.83 -6.45 0.25
CA VAL A 64 14.65 -6.38 1.71
C VAL A 64 15.23 -5.08 2.30
N ASP A 65 16.41 -4.63 1.85
CA ASP A 65 16.97 -3.35 2.32
C ASP A 65 16.08 -2.16 1.91
N LEU A 66 15.54 -2.19 0.68
CA LEU A 66 14.62 -1.16 0.20
C LEU A 66 13.29 -1.19 0.96
N GLU A 67 12.75 -2.36 1.29
CA GLU A 67 11.54 -2.53 2.11
C GLU A 67 11.73 -1.97 3.52
N LYS A 68 12.89 -2.20 4.16
CA LYS A 68 13.22 -1.58 5.45
C LYS A 68 13.26 -0.05 5.37
N ARG A 69 13.83 0.50 4.28
CA ARG A 69 13.83 1.95 4.04
C ARG A 69 12.41 2.48 3.82
N LEU A 70 11.59 1.76 3.06
CA LEU A 70 10.20 2.09 2.80
C LEU A 70 9.41 2.19 4.11
N GLY A 71 9.54 1.18 4.99
CA GLY A 71 8.87 1.18 6.30
C GLY A 71 9.23 2.41 7.16
N ARG A 72 10.52 2.79 7.19
CA ARG A 72 10.95 4.02 7.89
C ARG A 72 10.30 5.28 7.33
N TYR A 73 10.27 5.45 6.01
CA TYR A 73 9.62 6.60 5.39
C TYR A 73 8.10 6.62 5.61
N GLN A 74 7.45 5.45 5.62
CA GLN A 74 6.02 5.34 5.92
C GLN A 74 5.73 5.75 7.38
N GLN A 75 6.53 5.29 8.34
CA GLN A 75 6.40 5.69 9.75
C GLN A 75 6.64 7.20 9.93
N GLN A 76 7.66 7.75 9.28
CA GLN A 76 7.92 9.19 9.31
C GLN A 76 6.76 10.00 8.75
N PHE A 77 6.17 9.55 7.63
CA PHE A 77 5.00 10.18 7.04
C PHE A 77 3.81 10.18 7.99
N GLN A 78 3.51 9.03 8.60
CA GLN A 78 2.40 8.88 9.56
C GLN A 78 2.58 9.81 10.76
N THR A 79 3.80 9.90 11.30
CA THR A 79 4.09 10.77 12.44
C THR A 79 3.86 12.25 12.10
N LEU A 80 4.30 12.70 10.91
CA LEU A 80 4.05 14.07 10.45
C LEU A 80 2.56 14.32 10.18
N GLN A 81 1.84 13.32 9.69
CA GLN A 81 0.40 13.39 9.50
C GLN A 81 -0.33 13.55 10.84
N SER A 82 0.03 12.76 11.85
CA SER A 82 -0.49 12.90 13.22
C SER A 82 -0.17 14.27 13.82
N ALA A 83 1.03 14.80 13.59
CA ALA A 83 1.38 16.15 14.04
C ALA A 83 0.49 17.21 13.39
N LEU A 84 0.21 17.09 12.09
CA LEU A 84 -0.66 18.01 11.39
C LEU A 84 -2.11 17.94 11.90
N MET A 85 -2.66 16.73 12.09
CA MET A 85 -4.00 16.55 12.64
C MET A 85 -4.11 17.15 14.05
N SER A 86 -3.11 16.90 14.91
CA SER A 86 -3.06 17.49 16.25
C SER A 86 -3.02 19.03 16.21
N ILE A 87 -2.32 19.63 15.24
CA ILE A 87 -2.31 21.08 15.04
C ILE A 87 -3.69 21.58 14.58
N GLU A 88 -4.36 20.86 13.68
CA GLU A 88 -5.68 21.21 13.15
C GLU A 88 -6.80 21.10 14.21
N GLU A 89 -6.68 20.16 15.16
CA GLU A 89 -7.64 19.92 16.23
C GLU A 89 -7.41 20.76 17.49
N SER A 90 -6.18 21.24 17.70
CA SER A 90 -5.82 21.99 18.91
C SER A 90 -6.50 23.35 18.97
N SER A 91 -7.23 23.61 20.06
CA SER A 91 -7.85 24.93 20.33
C SER A 91 -6.92 25.91 21.04
N ASP A 92 -5.80 25.43 21.63
CA ASP A 92 -4.77 26.26 22.29
C ASP A 92 -3.60 26.56 21.33
N GLN A 93 -3.31 27.85 21.13
CA GLN A 93 -2.18 28.32 20.33
C GLN A 93 -0.81 27.89 20.89
N THR A 94 -0.71 27.63 22.20
CA THR A 94 0.52 27.22 22.87
C THR A 94 0.90 25.79 22.50
N ASP A 95 -0.09 24.89 22.44
CA ASP A 95 0.10 23.50 22.07
C ASP A 95 0.42 23.37 20.58
N ILE A 96 -0.24 24.16 19.72
CA ILE A 96 0.10 24.29 18.29
C ILE A 96 1.58 24.67 18.12
N LEU A 97 2.03 25.74 18.80
CA LEU A 97 3.41 26.22 18.68
C LEU A 97 4.43 25.21 19.22
N LYS A 98 4.09 24.44 20.26
CA LYS A 98 4.94 23.40 20.80
C LYS A 98 5.10 22.24 19.81
N THR A 99 3.99 21.72 19.26
CA THR A 99 4.00 20.67 18.24
C THR A 99 4.79 21.09 17.01
N LEU A 100 4.55 22.31 16.53
CA LEU A 100 5.26 22.86 15.38
C LEU A 100 6.77 22.98 15.59
N ARG A 101 7.22 23.43 16.78
CA ARG A 101 8.65 23.55 17.07
C ARG A 101 9.36 22.19 17.08
N ILE A 102 8.71 21.18 17.63
CA ILE A 102 9.27 19.83 17.70
C ILE A 102 9.30 19.21 16.30
N ALA A 103 8.20 19.33 15.54
CA ALA A 103 8.15 18.91 14.15
C ALA A 103 9.22 19.60 13.30
N ASN A 104 9.34 20.93 13.36
CA ASN A 104 10.36 21.67 12.61
C ASN A 104 11.79 21.32 13.02
N ARG A 105 12.04 20.98 14.29
CA ARG A 105 13.35 20.46 14.71
C ARG A 105 13.64 19.13 14.03
N ALA A 106 12.73 18.17 14.10
CA ALA A 106 12.88 16.87 13.44
C ALA A 106 13.09 17.02 11.92
N LEU A 107 12.34 17.93 11.29
CA LEU A 107 12.44 18.23 9.86
C LEU A 107 13.79 18.87 9.48
N ASN A 108 14.26 19.86 10.24
CA ASN A 108 15.54 20.51 9.96
C ASN A 108 16.70 19.55 10.18
N GLN A 109 16.63 18.72 11.22
CA GLN A 109 17.60 17.67 11.47
C GLN A 109 17.67 16.64 10.34
N ALA A 110 16.52 16.26 9.76
CA ALA A 110 16.49 15.43 8.57
C ALA A 110 17.14 16.08 7.34
N ARG A 111 17.20 17.41 7.27
CA ARG A 111 17.82 18.18 6.18
C ARG A 111 19.32 18.40 6.37
N GLU A 112 19.82 18.41 7.60
CA GLU A 112 21.23 18.69 7.93
C GLU A 112 22.19 17.49 7.74
N ASN A 113 21.81 16.49 6.94
CA ASN A 113 22.59 15.25 6.69
C ASN A 113 22.90 14.43 7.95
N LEU A 114 22.02 14.46 8.95
CA LEU A 114 22.14 13.59 10.13
C LEU A 114 21.93 12.11 9.78
N SER A 115 22.43 11.23 10.64
CA SER A 115 22.30 9.79 10.47
C SER A 115 20.84 9.35 10.55
N PRO A 116 20.44 8.24 9.87
CA PRO A 116 19.08 7.72 9.98
C PRO A 116 18.60 7.44 11.41
N ALA A 117 19.53 7.17 12.33
CA ALA A 117 19.22 6.91 13.74
C ALA A 117 18.80 8.20 14.47
N GLU A 118 19.51 9.30 14.24
CA GLU A 118 19.18 10.60 14.86
C GLU A 118 17.84 11.14 14.34
N ILE A 119 17.57 10.97 13.04
CA ILE A 119 16.26 11.32 12.47
C ILE A 119 15.15 10.51 13.15
N GLN A 120 15.37 9.21 13.38
CA GLN A 120 14.37 8.38 14.06
C GLN A 120 14.15 8.85 15.49
N GLU A 121 15.22 9.17 16.23
CA GLU A 121 15.12 9.66 17.62
C GLU A 121 14.25 10.91 17.74
N GLU A 122 14.40 11.89 16.85
CA GLU A 122 13.56 13.09 16.87
C GLU A 122 12.10 12.81 16.47
N MET A 123 11.87 11.87 15.54
CA MET A 123 10.52 11.45 15.18
C MET A 123 9.84 10.68 16.32
N ASP A 124 10.60 9.92 17.10
CA ASP A 124 10.12 9.27 18.31
C ASP A 124 9.77 10.31 19.38
N LYS A 125 10.64 11.32 19.61
CA LYS A 125 10.34 12.46 20.52
C LYS A 125 9.09 13.23 20.08
N LEU A 126 8.89 13.40 18.77
CA LEU A 126 7.68 14.03 18.23
C LEU A 126 6.46 13.17 18.55
N SER A 127 6.52 11.85 18.30
CA SER A 127 5.44 10.91 18.63
C SER A 127 5.07 10.96 20.11
N ASP A 128 6.06 10.88 21.00
CA ASP A 128 5.87 10.96 22.46
C ASP A 128 5.24 12.30 22.87
N SER A 129 5.60 13.39 22.18
CA SER A 129 5.05 14.71 22.45
C SER A 129 3.59 14.83 22.03
N LEU A 130 3.22 14.21 20.90
CA LEU A 130 1.84 14.14 20.44
C LEU A 130 0.97 13.31 21.39
N GLU A 131 1.48 12.17 21.86
CA GLU A 131 0.78 11.34 22.86
C GLU A 131 0.50 12.13 24.14
N ARG A 132 1.49 12.87 24.65
CA ARG A 132 1.30 13.73 25.84
C ARG A 132 0.28 14.83 25.62
N ILE A 133 0.24 15.43 24.43
CA ILE A 133 -0.75 16.45 24.08
C ILE A 133 -2.15 15.83 24.02
N SER A 134 -2.28 14.65 23.41
CA SER A 134 -3.53 13.89 23.38
C SER A 134 -4.02 13.54 24.79
N ILE A 135 -3.16 12.98 25.66
CA ILE A 135 -3.49 12.70 27.07
C ILE A 135 -3.88 13.99 27.82
N SER A 136 -3.16 15.09 27.59
CA SER A 136 -3.48 16.37 28.25
C SER A 136 -4.85 16.89 27.79
N SER A 137 -5.15 16.79 26.49
CA SER A 137 -6.46 17.13 25.94
C SER A 137 -7.56 16.22 26.50
N GLU A 138 -7.30 14.91 26.58
CA GLU A 138 -8.23 13.94 27.16
C GLU A 138 -8.50 14.26 28.64
N LEU A 139 -7.48 14.48 29.48
CA LEU A 139 -7.64 14.87 30.88
C LEU A 139 -8.39 16.20 31.05
N LEU A 140 -8.16 17.17 30.17
CA LEU A 140 -8.91 18.43 30.16
C LEU A 140 -10.38 18.20 29.75
N SER A 141 -10.64 17.22 28.87
CA SER A 141 -11.97 16.82 28.42
C SER A 141 -12.70 15.84 29.35
N GLU A 142 -11.97 15.11 30.20
CA GLU A 142 -12.51 14.11 31.15
C GLU A 142 -13.28 14.78 32.29
N ASN A 143 -13.05 16.08 32.51
CA ASN A 143 -13.93 16.93 33.33
C ASN A 143 -15.26 17.28 32.63
N LEU A 144 -15.53 16.82 31.41
CA LEU A 144 -16.77 17.09 30.68
C LEU A 144 -17.53 15.88 30.13
N VAL A 145 -16.92 14.74 29.78
CA VAL A 145 -17.70 13.54 29.38
C VAL A 145 -16.92 12.26 29.67
N GLY A 146 -17.57 11.29 30.34
CA GLY A 146 -16.98 10.01 30.72
C GLY A 146 -16.65 9.08 29.54
N THR A 147 -15.43 8.54 29.60
CA THR A 147 -14.96 7.21 29.18
C THR A 147 -15.79 6.43 28.14
N GLY A 148 -15.24 6.24 26.92
CA GLY A 148 -15.78 5.24 25.99
C GLY A 148 -15.14 5.02 24.61
N THR A 149 -14.00 5.61 24.23
CA THR A 149 -13.66 5.74 22.79
C THR A 149 -12.68 4.74 22.17
N SER A 150 -12.02 3.83 22.90
CA SER A 150 -10.86 3.11 22.32
C SER A 150 -11.11 1.72 21.67
N ILE A 151 -12.28 1.10 21.86
CA ILE A 151 -12.58 -0.24 21.31
C ILE A 151 -13.31 -0.17 19.95
N SER A 152 -14.16 0.84 19.74
CA SER A 152 -15.01 0.97 18.54
C SER A 152 -14.22 1.23 17.25
N GLU A 153 -13.14 2.01 17.31
CA GLU A 153 -12.40 2.43 16.11
C GLU A 153 -11.58 1.30 15.48
N LYS A 154 -11.03 0.39 16.30
CA LYS A 154 -10.26 -0.77 15.80
C LYS A 154 -11.16 -1.74 15.02
N GLU A 155 -12.35 -2.01 15.54
CA GLU A 155 -13.35 -2.85 14.86
C GLU A 155 -13.81 -2.22 13.54
N GLU A 156 -13.94 -0.90 13.48
CA GLU A 156 -14.30 -0.18 12.25
C GLU A 156 -13.20 -0.25 11.19
N ILE A 157 -11.93 -0.11 11.59
CA ILE A 157 -10.77 -0.28 10.70
C ILE A 157 -10.69 -1.69 10.13
N GLU A 158 -10.86 -2.72 10.98
CA GLU A 158 -10.83 -4.13 10.54
C GLU A 158 -11.97 -4.45 9.57
N LYS A 159 -13.18 -3.95 9.84
CA LYS A 159 -14.33 -4.08 8.94
C LYS A 159 -14.04 -3.45 7.58
N ARG A 160 -13.50 -2.22 7.56
CA ARG A 160 -13.18 -1.49 6.33
C ARG A 160 -12.04 -2.14 5.54
N LEU A 161 -11.07 -2.74 6.22
CA LEU A 161 -10.02 -3.55 5.60
C LEU A 161 -10.62 -4.82 4.95
N SER A 162 -11.51 -5.52 5.66
CA SER A 162 -12.20 -6.70 5.13
C SER A 162 -13.04 -6.38 3.90
N GLU A 163 -13.71 -5.22 3.87
CA GLU A 163 -14.46 -4.75 2.71
C GLU A 163 -13.53 -4.52 1.51
N MET A 164 -12.39 -3.85 1.72
CA MET A 164 -11.38 -3.60 0.68
C MET A 164 -10.74 -4.89 0.14
N GLU A 165 -10.46 -5.86 1.01
CA GLU A 165 -9.93 -7.18 0.60
C GLU A 165 -10.94 -7.95 -0.27
N ALA A 166 -12.23 -7.87 0.07
CA ALA A 166 -13.30 -8.48 -0.72
C ALA A 166 -13.43 -7.83 -2.11
N GLU A 167 -13.31 -6.49 -2.19
CA GLU A 167 -13.29 -5.75 -3.45
C GLU A 167 -12.13 -6.19 -4.36
N VAL A 168 -10.90 -6.26 -3.82
CA VAL A 168 -9.72 -6.70 -4.59
C VAL A 168 -9.85 -8.16 -5.09
N LEU A 169 -10.45 -9.04 -4.29
CA LEU A 169 -10.72 -10.43 -4.70
C LEU A 169 -11.76 -10.50 -5.83
N MET A 170 -12.79 -9.66 -5.77
CA MET A 170 -13.81 -9.55 -6.83
C MET A 170 -13.22 -8.97 -8.13
N GLU A 171 -12.33 -7.99 -8.06
CA GLU A 171 -11.63 -7.44 -9.22
C GLU A 171 -10.71 -8.48 -9.90
N LYS A 172 -9.94 -9.24 -9.12
CA LYS A 172 -9.10 -10.35 -9.64
C LYS A 172 -9.92 -11.48 -10.25
N LYS A 173 -11.16 -11.70 -9.78
CA LYS A 173 -12.09 -12.68 -10.34
C LYS A 173 -12.83 -12.14 -11.59
N SER A 174 -12.95 -10.82 -11.69
CA SER A 174 -13.60 -10.11 -12.81
C SER A 174 -12.67 -9.91 -14.02
N THR A 175 -11.38 -10.21 -13.93
CA THR A 175 -10.55 -10.52 -15.11
C THR A 175 -10.91 -11.91 -15.65
N VAL A 176 -12.16 -12.04 -16.10
CA VAL A 176 -12.62 -13.10 -16.97
C VAL A 176 -11.84 -12.96 -18.28
N PRO A 177 -11.33 -14.05 -18.89
CA PRO A 177 -10.68 -13.96 -20.20
C PRO A 177 -11.61 -13.25 -21.17
N SER A 178 -11.10 -12.26 -21.89
CA SER A 178 -11.83 -11.60 -22.97
C SER A 178 -12.54 -12.64 -23.82
N VAL A 179 -13.86 -12.46 -23.98
CA VAL A 179 -14.80 -13.34 -24.67
C VAL A 179 -14.37 -13.62 -26.13
N GLY A 180 -13.36 -12.92 -26.66
CA GLY A 180 -12.77 -13.17 -27.97
C GLY A 180 -12.00 -14.49 -28.14
N GLU A 181 -11.40 -15.07 -27.09
CA GLU A 181 -10.58 -16.29 -27.24
C GLU A 181 -11.33 -17.60 -26.97
N GLN A 182 -12.41 -17.55 -26.17
CA GLN A 182 -13.18 -18.74 -25.82
C GLN A 182 -14.07 -19.24 -26.97
N HIS A 183 -14.55 -18.35 -27.84
CA HIS A 183 -15.34 -18.75 -29.01
C HIS A 183 -14.50 -19.47 -30.09
N ILE A 184 -13.21 -19.19 -30.18
CA ILE A 184 -12.31 -19.83 -31.16
C ILE A 184 -11.94 -21.25 -30.69
N ALA A 185 -11.68 -21.42 -29.39
CA ALA A 185 -11.36 -22.73 -28.81
C ALA A 185 -12.58 -23.68 -28.76
N ALA A 186 -13.78 -23.15 -28.51
CA ALA A 186 -15.02 -23.94 -28.49
C ALA A 186 -15.46 -24.38 -29.90
N ARG A 187 -15.30 -23.52 -30.94
CA ARG A 187 -15.56 -23.92 -32.33
C ARG A 187 -14.61 -25.02 -32.80
N ARG A 188 -13.30 -24.86 -32.58
CA ARG A 188 -12.30 -25.87 -32.98
C ARG A 188 -12.51 -27.25 -32.35
N LYS A 189 -13.02 -27.32 -31.11
CA LYS A 189 -13.35 -28.60 -30.47
C LYS A 189 -14.62 -29.24 -31.01
N LYS A 190 -15.57 -28.44 -31.49
CA LYS A 190 -16.82 -28.93 -32.08
C LYS A 190 -16.60 -29.47 -33.49
N ASP A 191 -15.77 -28.78 -34.27
CA ASP A 191 -15.42 -29.19 -35.64
C ASP A 191 -14.59 -30.50 -35.60
N ALA A 192 -13.56 -30.58 -34.75
CA ALA A 192 -12.76 -31.80 -34.59
C ALA A 192 -13.52 -33.00 -34.00
N ALA A 193 -14.64 -32.76 -33.29
CA ALA A 193 -15.52 -33.82 -32.81
C ALA A 193 -16.49 -34.30 -33.91
N SER A 194 -16.90 -33.41 -34.82
CA SER A 194 -17.74 -33.74 -35.97
C SER A 194 -16.98 -34.62 -36.96
N ASP A 195 -15.74 -34.24 -37.28
CA ASP A 195 -14.89 -34.97 -38.25
C ASP A 195 -14.63 -36.41 -37.78
N ARG A 196 -14.42 -36.61 -36.46
CA ARG A 196 -14.23 -37.96 -35.88
C ARG A 196 -15.49 -38.82 -35.89
N VAL A 197 -16.66 -38.21 -35.78
CA VAL A 197 -17.93 -38.96 -35.84
C VAL A 197 -18.23 -39.38 -37.28
N GLU A 198 -17.89 -38.53 -38.25
CA GLU A 198 -18.06 -38.82 -39.68
C GLU A 198 -17.08 -39.91 -40.16
N GLU A 199 -15.84 -39.91 -39.66
CA GLU A 199 -14.85 -40.98 -39.92
C GLU A 199 -15.31 -42.34 -39.38
N LEU A 200 -15.83 -42.39 -38.14
CA LEU A 200 -16.32 -43.64 -37.54
C LEU A 200 -17.58 -44.18 -38.23
N LEU A 201 -18.43 -43.30 -38.77
CA LEU A 201 -19.62 -43.71 -39.51
C LEU A 201 -19.26 -44.35 -40.86
N LEU A 202 -18.27 -43.80 -41.56
CA LEU A 202 -17.77 -44.36 -42.82
C LEU A 202 -17.12 -45.73 -42.60
N GLU A 203 -16.34 -45.89 -41.53
CA GLU A 203 -15.68 -47.16 -41.20
C GLU A 203 -16.71 -48.27 -40.88
N LEU A 204 -17.79 -47.93 -40.16
CA LEU A 204 -18.91 -48.85 -39.89
C LEU A 204 -19.70 -49.23 -41.15
N GLU A 205 -19.89 -48.30 -42.09
CA GLU A 205 -20.57 -48.59 -43.36
C GLU A 205 -19.76 -49.50 -44.27
N GLU A 206 -18.43 -49.32 -44.32
CA GLU A 206 -17.53 -50.21 -45.05
C GLU A 206 -17.49 -51.61 -44.43
N GLU A 207 -17.46 -51.70 -43.10
CA GLU A 207 -17.45 -52.98 -42.38
C GLU A 207 -18.77 -53.76 -42.59
N ALA A 208 -19.92 -53.07 -42.53
CA ALA A 208 -21.23 -53.67 -42.80
C ALA A 208 -21.40 -54.12 -44.26
N ARG A 209 -20.70 -53.47 -45.20
CA ARG A 209 -20.69 -53.87 -46.62
C ARG A 209 -19.81 -55.09 -46.84
N MET A 210 -18.65 -55.16 -46.18
CA MET A 210 -17.78 -56.34 -46.22
C MET A 210 -18.40 -57.56 -45.54
N GLU A 211 -19.20 -57.40 -44.48
CA GLU A 211 -19.95 -58.51 -43.88
C GLU A 211 -21.05 -59.03 -44.81
N LYS A 212 -21.76 -58.14 -45.52
CA LYS A 212 -22.76 -58.56 -46.51
C LYS A 212 -22.17 -59.35 -47.66
N GLU A 213 -20.99 -58.96 -48.14
CA GLU A 213 -20.25 -59.68 -49.19
C GLU A 213 -19.65 -61.01 -48.71
N ARG A 214 -19.39 -61.18 -47.41
CA ARG A 214 -18.96 -62.48 -46.82
C ARG A 214 -20.12 -63.43 -46.50
N SER A 215 -21.34 -62.91 -46.41
CA SER A 215 -22.55 -63.69 -46.11
C SER A 215 -23.35 -64.13 -47.34
N SER A 216 -22.86 -63.84 -48.55
CA SER A 216 -23.43 -64.28 -49.84
C SER A 216 -22.49 -65.25 -50.55
#